data_AF-A0A4P5V0H1-F1
#
_entry.id   AF-A0A4P5V0H1-F1
#
_cell.length_a   1.000
_cell.length_b   1.000
_cell.length_c   1.000
_cell.angle_alpha   90.00
_cell.angle_beta   90.00
_cell.angle_gamma   90.00
#
_symmetry.space_group_name_H-M   'P 1'
#
loop_
_entity.id
_entity.type
_entity.pdbx_description
1 polymer ?
#
loop_
_entity_poly.entity_id
_entity_poly.type
_entity_poly.pdbx_seq_one_letter_code
_entity_poly.pdbx_strand_id
1 'polypeptide(L)' 'MLKLTATTSRWLLQVVAGLLLNGSGLCLLAFAAHNKFASTGEWFYSGTLALVLVNAGICLVVDARR' A
#
# COMPACT_ATOMS: atom_id res chain seq x y z
N MET A 1 23.81 -18.60 -9.17
CA MET A 1 22.83 -18.07 -10.14
C MET A 1 21.44 -18.54 -9.74
N LEU A 2 20.66 -17.70 -9.06
CA LEU A 2 19.35 -18.08 -8.53
C LEU A 2 18.36 -18.32 -9.68
N LYS A 3 17.95 -19.57 -9.88
CA LYS A 3 16.79 -19.92 -10.70
C LYS A 3 15.52 -19.59 -9.91
N LEU A 4 15.07 -18.34 -9.99
CA LEU A 4 13.70 -17.99 -9.58
C LEU A 4 12.76 -18.62 -10.60
N THR A 5 12.13 -19.71 -10.20
CA THR A 5 11.05 -20.35 -10.94
C THR A 5 9.91 -19.35 -11.13
N ALA A 6 9.25 -19.37 -12.29
CA ALA A 6 8.25 -18.36 -12.68
C ALA A 6 7.13 -18.16 -11.61
N THR A 7 6.80 -19.20 -10.85
CA THR A 7 5.81 -19.16 -9.76
C THR A 7 6.30 -18.34 -8.56
N THR A 8 7.55 -18.52 -8.11
CA THR A 8 8.12 -17.76 -6.98
C THR A 8 8.30 -16.29 -7.33
N SER A 9 8.59 -15.97 -8.60
CA SER A 9 8.72 -14.58 -9.05
C SER A 9 7.38 -13.84 -9.03
N ARG A 10 6.27 -14.48 -9.45
CA ARG A 10 4.92 -13.88 -9.38
C ARG A 10 4.47 -13.64 -7.93
N TRP A 11 4.71 -14.62 -7.06
CA TRP A 11 4.43 -14.51 -5.63
C TRP A 11 5.19 -13.35 -4.98
N LEU A 12 6.51 -13.29 -5.21
CA LEU A 12 7.36 -12.21 -4.69
C LEU A 12 6.89 -10.85 -5.19
N LEU A 13 6.55 -10.73 -6.47
CA LEU A 13 6.03 -9.49 -7.04
C LEU A 13 4.73 -9.04 -6.38
N GLN A 14 3.77 -9.94 -6.15
CA GLN A 14 2.50 -9.61 -5.49
C GLN A 14 2.71 -9.16 -4.04
N VAL A 15 3.53 -9.88 -3.26
CA VAL A 15 3.83 -9.52 -1.87
C VAL A 15 4.59 -8.20 -1.78
N VAL A 16 5.60 -7.98 -2.63
CA VAL A 16 6.37 -6.73 -2.66
C VAL A 16 5.48 -5.55 -3.10
N ALA A 17 4.65 -5.74 -4.12
CA ALA A 17 3.71 -4.71 -4.57
C ALA A 17 2.69 -4.36 -3.47
N GLY A 18 2.12 -5.37 -2.80
CA GLY A 18 1.20 -5.16 -1.69
C GLY A 18 1.85 -4.49 -0.48
N LEU A 19 3.11 -4.80 -0.18
CA LEU A 19 3.88 -4.16 0.88
C LEU A 19 4.20 -2.69 0.55
N LEU A 20 4.59 -2.39 -0.68
CA LEU A 20 4.85 -1.02 -1.16
C LEU A 20 3.57 -0.16 -1.17
N LEU A 21 2.44 -0.73 -1.58
CA LEU A 21 1.13 -0.05 -1.54
C LEU A 21 0.69 0.25 -0.11
N ASN A 22 0.88 -0.69 0.81
CA ASN A 22 0.59 -0.44 2.23
C ASN A 22 1.51 0.63 2.82
N GLY A 23 2.82 0.56 2.54
CA GLY A 23 3.78 1.56 3.02
C GLY A 23 3.46 2.97 2.52
N SER A 24 3.22 3.12 1.22
CA SER A 24 2.81 4.40 0.63
C SER A 24 1.47 4.90 1.16
N GLY A 25 0.48 4.01 1.34
CA GLY A 25 -0.80 4.33 1.96
C GLY A 25 -0.67 4.82 3.40
N LEU A 26 0.15 4.17 4.23
CA LEU A 26 0.44 4.58 5.62
C LEU A 26 1.14 5.95 5.69
N CYS A 27 2.08 6.24 4.78
CA CYS A 27 2.71 7.55 4.71
C CYS A 27 1.71 8.66 4.34
N LEU A 28 0.83 8.41 3.35
CA LEU A 28 -0.23 9.34 2.98
C LEU A 28 -1.26 9.52 4.10
N LEU A 29 -1.56 8.45 4.86
CA LEU A 29 -2.42 8.51 6.03
C LEU A 29 -1.83 9.43 7.09
N ALA A 30 -0.52 9.30 7.38
CA ALA A 30 0.18 10.15 8.34
C ALA A 30 0.22 11.62 7.88
N PHE A 31 0.44 11.87 6.58
CA PHE A 31 0.39 13.20 5.99
C PHE A 31 -1.02 13.82 6.11
N ALA A 32 -2.06 13.06 5.78
CA ALA A 32 -3.45 13.49 5.92
C ALA A 32 -3.82 13.75 7.39
N ALA A 33 -3.37 12.90 8.32
CA ALA A 33 -3.56 13.10 9.75
C ALA A 33 -2.88 14.40 10.22
N HIS A 34 -1.64 14.65 9.80
CA HIS A 34 -0.94 15.89 10.14
C HIS A 34 -1.65 17.13 9.60
N ASN A 35 -2.09 17.12 8.34
CA ASN A 35 -2.87 18.20 7.73
C ASN A 35 -4.21 18.44 8.42
N LYS A 36 -4.86 17.36 8.91
CA LYS A 36 -6.07 17.46 9.73
C LYS A 36 -5.80 18.21 11.04
N PHE A 37 -4.69 17.90 11.73
CA PHE A 37 -4.33 18.62 12.96
C PHE A 37 -3.90 20.07 12.69
N ALA A 38 -3.20 20.31 11.58
CA ALA A 38 -2.79 21.64 11.17
C ALA A 38 -3.94 22.49 10.56
N SER A 39 -5.17 21.95 10.48
CA SER A 39 -6.36 22.58 9.88
C SER A 39 -6.10 23.20 8.50
N THR A 40 -5.15 22.64 7.75
CA THR A 40 -4.65 23.19 6.49
C THR A 40 -4.73 22.13 5.41
N GLY A 41 -5.43 22.45 4.33
CA GLY A 41 -5.55 21.60 3.15
C GLY A 41 -6.65 20.53 3.19
N GLU A 42 -6.80 19.87 2.04
CA GLU A 42 -7.80 18.85 1.75
C GLU A 42 -7.43 17.49 2.39
N TRP A 43 -7.43 17.42 3.73
CA TRP A 43 -7.05 16.19 4.45
C TRP A 43 -7.99 15.02 4.14
N PHE A 44 -9.23 15.32 3.76
CA PHE A 44 -10.24 14.30 3.51
C PHE A 44 -9.85 13.47 2.28
N TYR A 45 -9.55 14.12 1.15
CA TYR A 45 -9.16 13.44 -0.08
C TYR A 45 -7.86 12.65 0.06
N SER A 46 -6.85 13.23 0.71
CA SER A 46 -5.58 12.52 0.93
C SER A 46 -5.74 11.33 1.88
N GLY A 47 -6.60 11.45 2.91
CA GLY A 47 -6.97 10.34 3.79
C GLY A 47 -7.78 9.25 3.08
N THR A 48 -8.71 9.60 2.19
CA THR A 48 -9.45 8.63 1.38
C THR A 48 -8.52 7.88 0.44
N LEU A 49 -7.60 8.58 -0.22
CA LEU A 49 -6.60 7.96 -1.09
C LEU A 49 -5.71 6.98 -0.30
N ALA A 50 -5.30 7.37 0.91
CA ALA A 50 -4.54 6.50 1.80
C ALA A 50 -5.28 5.19 2.14
N LEU A 51 -6.58 5.29 2.47
CA LEU A 51 -7.42 4.12 2.76
C LEU A 51 -7.57 3.19 1.54
N VAL A 52 -7.70 3.75 0.34
CA VAL A 52 -7.76 2.97 -0.91
C VAL A 52 -6.46 2.20 -1.13
N LEU A 53 -5.30 2.86 -0.95
CA LEU A 53 -3.99 2.24 -1.14
C LEU A 53 -3.72 1.12 -0.12
N VAL A 54 -4.08 1.32 1.16
CA VAL A 54 -3.96 0.29 2.20
C VAL A 54 -4.86 -0.91 1.89
N ASN A 55 -6.13 -0.68 1.53
CA ASN A 55 -7.04 -1.78 1.20
C ASN A 55 -6.60 -2.55 -0.05
N ALA A 56 -6.16 -1.85 -1.10
CA ALA A 56 -5.61 -2.47 -2.30
C ALA A 56 -4.34 -3.28 -2.00
N GLY A 57 -3.46 -2.71 -1.16
CA GLY A 57 -2.24 -3.37 -0.71
C GLY A 57 -2.51 -4.67 0.06
N ILE A 58 -3.46 -4.65 1.02
CA ILE A 58 -3.87 -5.84 1.77
C ILE A 58 -4.44 -6.91 0.83
N CYS A 59 -5.31 -6.52 -0.11
CA CYS A 59 -5.89 -7.45 -1.08
C CYS A 59 -4.80 -8.15 -1.92
N LEU A 60 -3.78 -7.41 -2.37
CA LEU A 60 -2.64 -7.94 -3.11
C LEU A 60 -1.78 -8.93 -2.30
N VAL A 61 -1.55 -8.65 -1.01
CA VAL A 61 -0.83 -9.57 -0.12
C VAL A 61 -1.63 -10.84 0.14
N VAL A 62 -2.95 -10.73 0.29
CA VAL A 62 -3.84 -11.89 0.51
C VAL A 62 -3.94 -12.76 -0.74
N ASP A 63 -4.06 -12.15 -1.91
CA ASP A 63 -4.12 -12.87 -3.19
C ASP A 63 -2.81 -13.62 -3.48
N ALA A 64 -1.65 -13.08 -3.07
CA ALA A 64 -0.37 -13.76 -3.20
C ALA A 64 -0.33 -15.13 -2.48
N ARG A 65 -1.19 -15.40 -1.50
CA ARG A 65 -1.23 -16.71 -0.83
C ARG A 65 -1.95 -17.80 -1.64
N ARG A 66 -2.68 -17.44 -2.70
CA ARG A 66 -3.48 -18.35 -3.53
C ARG A 66 -2.75 -18.72 -4.82
#